data_AF-A0A9X8VFE3-F1
#
_entry.id   AF-A0A9X8VFE3-F1
#
_cell.length_a   1.000
_cell.length_b   1.000
_cell.length_c   1.000
_cell.angle_alpha   90.00
_cell.angle_beta   90.00
_cell.angle_gamma   90.00
#
_symmetry.space_group_name_H-M   'P 1'
#
loop_
_entity.id
_entity.type
_entity.pdbx_description
1 polymer ?
#
loop_
_entity_poly.entity_id
_entity_poly.type
_entity_poly.pdbx_seq_one_letter_code
_entity_poly.pdbx_strand_id
1 'polypeptide(L)'
;LLMDTVDSRTQRDALRSQQLSNAAQQARLQAERDGLQAIAFPPLLQARREEPEVMSLMLLQQQLFTSRRAALQSELAAIAESIAGSQAMLEGVRQSYASKQRQKAMLQEQLSGMRKLAAQGYVARNRLLDLEGQHAQIDGQASEDTGNIGRLGRQILELKLR
;
A
#
# COMPACT_ATOMS: atom_id res chain seq x y z
N LEU A 1 41.76 28.28 -40.83
CA LEU A 1 40.50 29.06 -40.74
C LEU A 1 39.25 28.20 -40.98
N LEU A 2 39.22 27.23 -41.91
CA LEU A 2 38.06 26.33 -42.07
C LEU A 2 37.86 25.34 -40.89
N MET A 3 38.94 24.77 -40.35
CA MET A 3 38.90 23.82 -39.22
C MET A 3 38.23 24.44 -37.97
N ASP A 4 38.68 25.63 -37.57
CA ASP A 4 38.24 26.35 -36.37
C ASP A 4 36.73 26.73 -36.40
N THR A 5 36.20 27.00 -37.60
CA THR A 5 34.78 27.32 -37.80
C THR A 5 33.86 26.11 -37.83
N VAL A 6 34.37 24.94 -38.24
CA VAL A 6 33.61 23.68 -38.23
C VAL A 6 33.51 23.15 -36.80
N ASP A 7 34.60 23.21 -36.04
CA ASP A 7 34.62 22.80 -34.63
C ASP A 7 33.66 23.67 -33.79
N SER A 8 33.67 24.99 -34.00
CA SER A 8 32.77 25.94 -33.33
C SER A 8 31.28 25.74 -33.65
N ARG A 9 30.93 25.36 -34.89
CA ARG A 9 29.53 25.08 -35.29
C ARG A 9 29.03 23.78 -34.67
N THR A 10 29.83 22.72 -34.75
CA THR A 10 29.50 21.40 -34.19
C THR A 10 29.28 21.48 -32.68
N GLN A 11 30.11 22.25 -31.97
CA GLN A 11 29.95 22.47 -30.54
C GLN A 11 28.66 23.25 -30.20
N ARG A 12 28.29 24.25 -31.01
CA ARG A 12 27.03 24.99 -30.83
C ARG A 12 25.80 24.13 -31.04
N ASP A 13 25.80 23.28 -32.06
CA ASP A 13 24.67 22.40 -32.36
C ASP A 13 24.52 21.32 -31.27
N ALA A 14 25.63 20.78 -30.77
CA ALA A 14 25.63 19.87 -29.62
C ALA A 14 25.05 20.52 -28.35
N LEU A 15 25.49 21.74 -28.00
CA LEU A 15 24.97 22.48 -26.85
C LEU A 15 23.48 22.79 -27.00
N ARG A 16 23.03 23.14 -28.21
CA ARG A 16 21.62 23.39 -28.50
C ARG A 16 20.77 22.14 -28.34
N SER A 17 21.23 21.00 -28.86
CA SER A 17 20.56 19.71 -28.69
C SER A 17 20.45 19.34 -27.20
N GLN A 18 21.54 19.53 -26.45
CA GLN A 18 21.55 19.30 -24.99
C GLN A 18 20.55 20.22 -24.26
N GLN A 19 20.49 21.51 -24.63
CA GLN A 19 19.54 22.45 -24.05
C GLN A 19 18.08 22.01 -24.30
N LEU A 20 17.75 21.59 -25.52
CA LEU A 20 16.41 21.11 -25.88
C LEU A 20 16.05 19.84 -25.10
N SER A 21 16.99 18.89 -25.02
CA SER A 21 16.84 17.66 -24.24
C SER A 21 16.57 17.93 -22.76
N ASN A 22 17.39 18.79 -22.15
CA ASN A 22 17.25 19.18 -20.75
C ASN A 22 15.91 19.89 -20.49
N ALA A 23 15.48 20.78 -21.39
CA ALA A 23 14.20 21.46 -21.26
C ALA A 23 13.00 20.49 -21.33
N ALA A 24 13.07 19.48 -22.21
CA ALA A 24 12.02 18.47 -22.33
C ALA A 24 11.96 17.58 -21.09
N GLN A 25 13.13 17.17 -20.57
CA GLN A 25 13.23 16.42 -19.32
C GLN A 25 12.72 17.22 -18.12
N GLN A 26 13.09 18.50 -18.01
CA GLN A 26 12.62 19.38 -16.94
C GLN A 26 11.10 19.52 -16.98
N ALA A 27 10.51 19.72 -18.16
CA ALA A 27 9.06 19.81 -18.31
C ALA A 27 8.35 18.53 -17.83
N ARG A 28 8.87 17.35 -18.18
CA ARG A 28 8.36 16.07 -17.69
C ARG A 28 8.47 15.95 -16.17
N LEU A 29 9.66 16.23 -15.61
CA LEU A 29 9.90 16.12 -14.16
C LEU A 29 9.01 17.07 -13.37
N GLN A 30 8.80 18.28 -13.88
CA GLN A 30 7.87 19.25 -13.30
C GLN A 30 6.44 18.71 -13.31
N ALA A 31 5.99 18.14 -14.43
CA ALA A 31 4.67 17.52 -14.52
C ALA A 31 4.51 16.30 -13.59
N GLU A 32 5.55 15.48 -13.42
CA GLU A 32 5.56 14.36 -12.48
C GLU A 32 5.48 14.83 -11.03
N ARG A 33 6.31 15.81 -10.66
CA ARG A 33 6.35 16.38 -9.31
C ARG A 33 5.01 16.99 -8.92
N ASP A 34 4.39 17.73 -9.84
CA ASP A 34 3.16 18.46 -9.59
C ASP A 34 1.91 17.59 -9.84
N GLY A 35 2.06 16.32 -10.23
CA GLY A 35 0.95 15.38 -10.43
C GLY A 35 0.03 15.74 -11.61
N LEU A 36 0.57 16.38 -12.66
CA LEU A 36 -0.22 16.82 -13.80
C LEU A 36 -0.69 15.67 -14.69
N GLN A 37 -1.70 15.91 -15.52
CA GLN A 37 -2.20 14.92 -16.49
C GLN A 37 -1.44 14.92 -17.82
N ALA A 38 -0.70 15.98 -18.12
CA ALA A 38 0.05 16.14 -19.36
C ALA A 38 1.32 16.98 -19.13
N ILE A 39 2.32 16.82 -20.01
CA ILE A 39 3.53 17.64 -19.99
C ILE A 39 3.22 19.00 -20.63
N ALA A 40 3.47 20.08 -19.89
CA ALA A 40 3.48 21.43 -20.45
C ALA A 40 4.89 21.75 -20.98
N PHE A 41 5.13 21.46 -22.27
CA PHE A 41 6.43 21.77 -22.88
C PHE A 41 6.65 23.29 -22.98
N PRO A 42 7.86 23.81 -22.66
CA PRO A 42 8.14 25.23 -22.70
C PRO A 42 8.19 25.80 -24.14
N PRO A 43 8.04 27.12 -24.31
CA PRO A 43 8.00 27.77 -25.62
C PRO A 43 9.19 27.43 -26.54
N LEU A 44 10.39 27.22 -25.98
CA LEU A 44 11.59 26.90 -26.76
C LEU A 44 11.52 25.57 -27.52
N LEU A 45 10.67 24.64 -27.06
CA LEU A 45 10.37 23.36 -27.73
C LEU A 45 9.15 23.49 -28.62
N GLN A 46 8.09 24.17 -28.15
CA GLN A 46 6.88 24.39 -28.93
C GLN A 46 7.15 25.12 -30.25
N ALA A 47 8.02 26.13 -30.23
CA ALA A 47 8.42 26.89 -31.41
C ALA A 47 9.14 26.03 -32.48
N ARG A 48 9.64 24.85 -32.10
CA ARG A 48 10.43 23.93 -32.94
C ARG A 48 9.79 22.56 -33.07
N ARG A 49 8.53 22.41 -32.69
CA ARG A 49 7.84 21.11 -32.65
C ARG A 49 7.77 20.38 -34.00
N GLU A 50 7.91 21.11 -35.10
CA GLU A 50 7.91 20.57 -36.47
C GLU A 50 9.32 20.10 -36.90
N GLU A 51 10.37 20.42 -36.14
CA GLU A 51 11.72 19.87 -36.36
C GLU A 51 11.72 18.38 -35.95
N PRO A 52 12.09 17.43 -36.83
CA PRO A 52 11.95 15.99 -36.56
C PRO A 52 12.64 15.50 -35.28
N GLU A 53 13.81 16.06 -34.95
CA GLU A 53 14.55 15.74 -33.74
C GLU A 53 13.82 16.21 -32.47
N VAL A 54 13.26 17.42 -32.50
CA VAL A 54 12.49 17.99 -31.39
C VAL A 54 11.17 17.25 -31.20
N MET A 55 10.48 16.94 -32.29
CA MET A 55 9.26 16.13 -32.26
C MET A 55 9.52 14.77 -31.62
N SER A 56 10.58 14.08 -32.05
CA SER A 56 10.98 12.77 -31.51
C SER A 56 11.31 12.85 -30.02
N LEU A 57 12.03 13.89 -29.60
CA LEU A 57 12.35 14.16 -28.20
C LEU A 57 11.09 14.39 -27.35
N MET A 58 10.15 15.21 -27.83
CA MET A 58 8.88 15.49 -27.12
C MET A 58 8.03 14.23 -27.00
N LEU A 59 7.93 13.44 -28.07
CA LEU A 59 7.22 12.15 -28.07
C LEU A 59 7.83 11.17 -27.07
N LEU A 60 9.17 11.07 -27.02
CA LEU A 60 9.87 10.21 -26.07
C LEU A 60 9.55 10.60 -24.62
N GLN A 61 9.61 11.90 -24.29
CA GLN A 61 9.26 12.37 -22.94
C GLN A 61 7.79 12.10 -22.62
N GLN A 62 6.89 12.27 -23.58
CA GLN A 62 5.46 11.98 -23.41
C GLN A 62 5.20 10.49 -23.15
N GLN A 63 5.87 9.60 -23.89
CA GLN A 63 5.79 8.15 -23.67
C GLN A 63 6.33 7.76 -22.28
N LEU A 64 7.48 8.30 -21.90
CA LEU A 64 8.08 8.05 -20.58
C LEU A 64 7.16 8.53 -19.45
N PHE A 65 6.58 9.72 -19.59
CA PHE A 65 5.63 10.27 -18.62
C PHE A 65 4.39 9.39 -18.45
N THR A 66 3.76 9.00 -19.57
CA THR A 66 2.58 8.15 -19.54
C THR A 66 2.89 6.79 -18.90
N SER A 67 4.03 6.18 -19.25
CA SER A 67 4.46 4.91 -18.67
C SER A 67 4.69 5.01 -17.17
N ARG A 68 5.41 6.04 -16.71
CA ARG A 68 5.66 6.28 -15.27
C ARG A 68 4.39 6.53 -14.49
N ARG A 69 3.47 7.33 -15.04
CA ARG A 69 2.19 7.60 -14.39
C ARG A 69 1.33 6.34 -14.29
N ALA A 70 1.27 5.52 -15.34
CA ALA A 70 0.55 4.25 -15.32
C ALA A 70 1.16 3.25 -14.31
N ALA A 71 2.48 3.20 -14.20
CA ALA A 71 3.18 2.39 -13.20
C ALA A 71 2.83 2.84 -11.76
N LEU A 72 2.92 4.15 -11.49
CA LEU A 72 2.55 4.71 -10.19
C LEU A 72 1.08 4.44 -9.84
N GLN A 73 0.16 4.61 -10.79
CA GLN A 73 -1.26 4.32 -10.58
C GLN A 73 -1.51 2.83 -10.28
N SER A 74 -0.81 1.94 -10.98
CA SER A 74 -0.88 0.50 -10.72
C SER A 74 -0.36 0.14 -9.33
N GLU A 75 0.74 0.76 -8.90
CA GLU A 75 1.31 0.55 -7.57
C GLU A 75 0.36 1.04 -6.47
N LEU A 76 -0.19 2.26 -6.61
CA LEU A 76 -1.18 2.78 -5.67
C LEU A 76 -2.43 1.90 -5.59
N ALA A 77 -2.92 1.39 -6.73
CA ALA A 77 -4.04 0.47 -6.77
C ALA A 77 -3.73 -0.85 -6.04
N ALA A 78 -2.53 -1.41 -6.23
CA ALA A 78 -2.11 -2.64 -5.54
C ALA A 78 -1.99 -2.43 -4.02
N ILE A 79 -1.48 -1.27 -3.57
CA ILE A 79 -1.43 -0.91 -2.15
C ILE A 79 -2.85 -0.78 -1.58
N ALA A 80 -3.76 -0.11 -2.29
CA ALA A 80 -5.14 0.05 -1.88
C ALA A 80 -5.87 -1.30 -1.74
N GLU A 81 -5.67 -2.20 -2.71
CA GLU A 81 -6.25 -3.56 -2.66
C GLU A 81 -5.68 -4.36 -1.48
N SER A 82 -4.37 -4.25 -1.22
CA SER A 82 -3.73 -4.89 -0.08
C SER A 82 -4.30 -4.39 1.25
N ILE A 83 -4.55 -3.08 1.38
CA ILE A 83 -5.20 -2.49 2.55
C ILE A 83 -6.62 -3.05 2.70
N ALA A 84 -7.40 -3.09 1.63
CA ALA A 84 -8.76 -3.62 1.65
C ALA A 84 -8.80 -5.10 2.10
N GLY A 85 -7.90 -5.92 1.55
CA GLY A 85 -7.74 -7.33 1.96
C GLY A 85 -7.36 -7.47 3.45
N SER A 86 -6.41 -6.69 3.94
CA SER A 86 -6.04 -6.68 5.36
C SER A 86 -7.17 -6.20 6.27
N GLN A 87 -7.98 -5.23 5.83
CA GLN A 87 -9.16 -4.77 6.57
C GLN A 87 -10.24 -5.86 6.65
N ALA A 88 -10.50 -6.57 5.55
CA ALA A 88 -11.44 -7.68 5.54
C ALA A 88 -11.00 -8.82 6.49
N MET A 89 -9.71 -9.18 6.46
CA MET A 89 -9.15 -10.15 7.40
C MET A 89 -9.26 -9.68 8.86
N LEU A 90 -8.96 -8.40 9.13
CA LEU A 90 -9.06 -7.82 10.46
C LEU A 90 -10.49 -7.90 11.00
N GLU A 91 -11.48 -7.60 10.17
CA GLU A 91 -12.89 -7.69 10.55
C GLU A 91 -13.30 -9.15 10.84
N GLY A 92 -12.88 -10.10 10.01
CA GLY A 92 -13.11 -11.53 10.26
C GLY A 92 -12.54 -12.01 11.61
N VAL A 93 -11.31 -11.60 11.94
CA VAL A 93 -10.70 -11.94 13.24
C VAL A 93 -11.43 -11.26 14.40
N ARG A 94 -11.89 -10.01 14.25
CA ARG A 94 -12.71 -9.32 15.27
C ARG A 94 -14.02 -10.05 15.55
N GLN A 95 -14.68 -10.55 14.50
CA GLN A 95 -15.92 -11.32 14.65
C GLN A 95 -15.67 -12.68 15.32
N SER A 96 -14.55 -13.35 14.99
CA SER A 96 -14.12 -14.57 15.66
C SER A 96 -13.88 -14.32 17.16
N TYR A 97 -13.14 -13.26 17.48
CA TYR A 97 -12.87 -12.84 18.85
C TYR A 97 -14.16 -12.57 19.62
N ALA A 98 -15.07 -11.76 19.06
CA ALA A 98 -16.35 -11.45 19.69
C ALA A 98 -17.21 -12.70 19.95
N SER A 99 -17.15 -13.69 19.06
CA SER A 99 -17.84 -14.97 19.24
C SER A 99 -17.22 -15.81 20.36
N LYS A 100 -15.89 -15.86 20.43
CA LYS A 100 -15.16 -16.52 21.54
C LYS A 100 -15.44 -15.84 22.87
N GLN A 101 -15.55 -14.51 22.91
CA GLN A 101 -15.93 -13.80 24.15
C GLN A 101 -17.35 -14.16 24.61
N ARG A 102 -18.32 -14.29 23.69
CA ARG A 102 -19.66 -14.77 24.02
C ARG A 102 -19.63 -16.20 24.55
N GLN A 103 -18.87 -17.09 23.91
CA GLN A 103 -18.72 -18.48 24.36
C GLN A 103 -18.07 -18.55 25.76
N LYS A 104 -17.04 -17.73 26.00
CA LYS A 104 -16.38 -17.60 27.30
C LYS A 104 -17.37 -17.18 28.39
N ALA A 105 -18.23 -16.20 28.11
CA ALA A 105 -19.25 -15.74 29.07
C ALA A 105 -20.27 -16.85 29.40
N MET A 106 -20.76 -17.58 28.39
CA MET A 106 -21.68 -18.71 28.59
C MET A 106 -21.04 -19.83 29.43
N LEU A 107 -19.78 -20.16 29.17
CA LEU A 107 -19.05 -21.16 29.96
C LEU A 107 -18.79 -20.70 31.39
N GLN A 108 -18.53 -19.41 31.61
CA GLN A 108 -18.37 -18.87 32.96
C GLN A 108 -19.66 -18.97 33.78
N GLU A 109 -20.82 -18.72 33.15
CA GLU A 109 -22.12 -18.91 33.79
C GLU A 109 -22.35 -20.38 34.15
N GLN A 110 -22.10 -21.29 33.21
CA GLN A 110 -22.21 -22.74 33.45
C GLN A 110 -21.28 -23.22 34.57
N LEU A 111 -20.01 -22.78 34.58
CA LEU A 111 -19.04 -23.09 35.62
C LEU A 111 -19.51 -22.61 36.99
N SER A 112 -20.05 -21.40 37.07
CA SER A 112 -20.61 -20.84 38.32
C SER A 112 -21.74 -21.72 38.87
N GLY A 113 -22.67 -22.15 38.01
CA GLY A 113 -23.75 -23.07 38.37
C GLY A 113 -23.24 -24.44 38.82
N MET A 114 -22.34 -25.04 38.04
CA MET A 114 -21.78 -26.36 38.36
C MET A 114 -20.95 -26.36 39.66
N ARG A 115 -20.21 -25.28 39.96
CA ARG A 115 -19.43 -25.17 41.20
C ARG A 115 -20.34 -25.21 42.43
N LYS A 116 -21.51 -24.57 42.38
CA LYS A 116 -22.52 -24.63 43.46
C LYS A 116 -23.06 -26.06 43.64
N LEU A 117 -23.40 -26.74 42.55
CA LEU A 117 -23.91 -28.12 42.60
C LEU A 117 -22.84 -29.11 43.10
N ALA A 118 -21.58 -28.94 42.69
CA ALA A 118 -20.47 -29.76 43.15
C ALA A 118 -20.17 -29.57 44.63
N ALA A 119 -20.28 -28.34 45.15
CA ALA A 119 -20.13 -28.06 46.59
C ALA A 119 -21.19 -28.77 47.45
N GLN A 120 -22.34 -29.10 46.85
CA GLN A 120 -23.42 -29.87 47.47
C GLN A 120 -23.31 -31.39 47.19
N GLY A 121 -22.26 -31.84 46.50
CA GLY A 121 -22.01 -33.25 46.20
C GLY A 121 -22.80 -33.80 45.00
N TYR A 122 -23.57 -32.98 44.29
CA TYR A 122 -24.43 -33.42 43.19
C TYR A 122 -23.70 -33.61 41.85
N VAL A 123 -22.44 -33.19 41.75
CA VAL A 123 -21.66 -33.21 40.49
C VAL A 123 -20.25 -33.72 40.74
N ALA A 124 -19.77 -34.59 39.83
CA ALA A 124 -18.42 -35.09 39.85
C ALA A 124 -17.38 -34.00 39.53
N ARG A 125 -16.29 -33.95 40.30
CA ARG A 125 -15.18 -33.00 40.12
C ARG A 125 -14.57 -33.01 38.72
N ASN A 126 -14.52 -34.18 38.06
CA ASN A 126 -14.01 -34.30 36.69
C ASN A 126 -14.79 -33.41 35.71
N ARG A 127 -16.12 -33.29 35.88
CA ARG A 127 -16.96 -32.48 35.00
C ARG A 127 -16.65 -30.98 35.12
N LEU A 128 -16.27 -30.53 36.31
CA LEU A 128 -15.80 -29.16 36.52
C LEU A 128 -14.45 -28.92 35.83
N LEU A 129 -13.51 -29.85 35.97
CA LEU A 129 -12.20 -29.75 35.32
C LEU A 129 -12.32 -29.72 33.79
N ASP A 130 -13.24 -30.49 33.22
CA ASP A 130 -13.53 -30.47 31.78
C ASP A 130 -13.99 -29.07 31.31
N LEU A 131 -14.90 -28.44 32.06
CA LEU A 131 -15.41 -27.10 31.74
C LEU A 131 -14.34 -26.01 31.94
N GLU A 132 -13.50 -26.14 32.97
CA GLU A 132 -12.37 -25.24 33.20
C GLU A 132 -11.34 -25.36 32.07
N GLY A 133 -11.06 -26.58 31.60
CA GLY A 133 -10.20 -26.82 30.44
C GLY A 133 -10.76 -26.20 29.15
N GLN A 134 -12.06 -26.34 28.90
CA GLN A 134 -12.73 -25.70 27.76
C GLN A 134 -12.67 -24.17 27.84
N HIS A 135 -12.89 -23.61 29.02
CA HIS A 135 -12.79 -22.16 29.24
C HIS A 135 -11.38 -21.64 28.96
N ALA A 136 -10.35 -22.30 29.50
CA ALA A 136 -8.96 -21.95 29.26
C ALA A 136 -8.57 -22.06 27.77
N GLN A 137 -9.08 -23.08 27.07
CA GLN A 137 -8.85 -23.25 25.63
C GLN A 137 -9.42 -22.09 24.81
N ILE A 138 -10.65 -21.66 25.09
CA ILE A 138 -11.28 -20.54 24.39
C ILE A 138 -10.57 -19.22 24.71
N ASP A 139 -10.09 -19.05 25.95
CA ASP A 139 -9.35 -17.86 26.34
C ASP A 139 -7.99 -17.76 25.63
N GLY A 140 -7.30 -18.90 25.46
CA GLY A 140 -6.10 -18.99 24.64
C GLY A 140 -6.35 -18.59 23.18
N GLN A 141 -7.43 -19.11 22.59
CA GLN A 141 -7.82 -18.76 21.21
C GLN A 141 -8.22 -17.27 21.06
N ALA A 142 -8.89 -16.68 22.06
CA ALA A 142 -9.22 -15.26 22.06
C ALA A 142 -7.97 -14.36 22.21
N SER A 143 -6.98 -14.84 22.96
CA SER A 143 -5.69 -14.17 23.09
C SER A 143 -4.91 -14.20 21.78
N GLU A 144 -4.94 -15.32 21.06
CA GLU A 144 -4.37 -15.43 19.71
C GLU A 144 -5.03 -14.44 18.74
N ASP A 145 -6.36 -14.37 18.72
CA ASP A 145 -7.10 -13.40 17.89
C ASP A 145 -6.71 -11.96 18.22
N THR A 146 -6.49 -11.63 19.50
CA THR A 146 -6.04 -10.31 19.93
C THR A 146 -4.67 -9.95 19.33
N GLY A 147 -3.73 -10.90 19.36
CA GLY A 147 -2.43 -10.75 18.70
C GLY A 147 -2.56 -10.55 17.19
N ASN A 148 -3.46 -11.31 16.57
CA ASN A 148 -3.75 -11.23 15.13
C ASN A 148 -4.35 -9.88 14.74
N ILE A 149 -5.30 -9.36 15.52
CA ILE A 149 -5.87 -8.01 15.38
C ILE A 149 -4.77 -6.95 15.41
N GLY A 150 -3.88 -7.01 16.40
CA GLY A 150 -2.78 -6.05 16.54
C GLY A 150 -1.80 -6.09 15.37
N ARG A 151 -1.45 -7.30 14.88
CA ARG A 151 -0.56 -7.48 13.74
C ARG A 151 -1.18 -6.94 12.44
N LEU A 152 -2.43 -7.29 12.15
CA LEU A 152 -3.15 -6.79 10.97
C LEU A 152 -3.34 -5.27 11.02
N GLY A 153 -3.62 -4.72 12.20
CA GLY A 153 -3.69 -3.27 12.40
C GLY A 153 -2.38 -2.56 12.05
N ARG A 154 -1.24 -3.10 12.50
CA ARG A 154 0.09 -2.56 12.14
C ARG A 154 0.38 -2.68 10.65
N GLN A 155 0.09 -3.83 10.03
CA GLN A 155 0.27 -4.02 8.60
C GLN A 155 -0.51 -2.99 7.77
N ILE A 156 -1.75 -2.68 8.15
CA ILE A 156 -2.55 -1.65 7.48
C ILE A 156 -1.89 -0.27 7.63
N LEU A 157 -1.38 0.06 8.82
CA LEU A 157 -0.70 1.34 9.06
C LEU A 157 0.56 1.46 8.21
N GLU A 158 1.38 0.40 8.15
CA GLU A 158 2.58 0.37 7.31
C GLU A 158 2.25 0.56 5.82
N LEU A 159 1.19 -0.09 5.32
CA LEU A 159 0.76 0.09 3.93
C LEU A 159 0.25 1.51 3.64
N LYS A 160 -0.38 2.17 4.61
CA LYS A 160 -0.84 3.56 4.48
C LYS A 160 0.28 4.61 4.52
N LEU A 161 1.45 4.24 5.03
CA LEU A 161 2.63 5.10 5.14
C LEU A 161 3.57 4.97 3.95
N ARG A 162 3.37 3.96 3.10
CA ARG A 162 4.08 3.82 1.81
C ARG A 162 3.50 4.80 0.79
#